data_AF-A0A7Z9WWJ6-F1
#
_entry.id   AF-A0A7Z9WWJ6-F1
#
_cell.length_a   1.000
_cell.length_b   1.000
_cell.length_c   1.000
_cell.angle_alpha   90.00
_cell.angle_beta   90.00
_cell.angle_gamma   90.00
#
_symmetry.space_group_name_H-M   'P 1'
#
loop_
_entity.id
_entity.type
_entity.pdbx_description
1 polymer ?
#
loop_
_entity_poly.entity_id
_entity_poly.type
_entity_poly.pdbx_seq_one_letter_code
_entity_poly.pdbx_strand_id
1 'polypeptide(L)'
;MASPEEMYQCQTVNCGYSYDPDRGDRKGKIKKGVKFKDLPEDWRCPVCGATVKSFRPLAGPGSVHAENTATSSSAKTETKGTENGMKKYICDICGYVYDPEVGDDAAGIAAGTSFDDLPEDWECPVCGAGKDDFSEV
;
A
#
# COMPACT_ATOMS: atom_id res chain seq x y z
N MET A 1 0.09 5.13 17.14
CA MET A 1 -0.59 5.65 15.94
C MET A 1 -0.98 4.42 15.13
N ALA A 2 -2.27 4.08 15.08
CA ALA A 2 -2.74 2.94 14.29
C ALA A 2 -2.67 3.31 12.81
N SER A 3 -2.09 2.43 12.00
CA SER A 3 -1.99 2.66 10.55
C SER A 3 -3.39 2.69 9.92
N PRO A 4 -3.62 3.48 8.87
CA PRO A 4 -4.93 3.58 8.21
C PRO A 4 -5.46 2.24 7.67
N GLU A 5 -4.57 1.26 7.50
CA GLU A 5 -4.86 -0.13 7.11
C GLU A 5 -5.50 -0.97 8.23
N GLU A 6 -5.42 -0.49 9.47
CA GLU A 6 -5.96 -1.17 10.66
C GLU A 6 -7.34 -0.63 11.06
N MET A 7 -7.82 0.42 10.37
CA MET A 7 -9.15 0.99 10.56
C MET A 7 -10.17 0.31 9.65
N TYR A 8 -11.32 -0.06 10.19
CA TYR A 8 -12.34 -0.81 9.47
C TYR A 8 -13.66 -0.06 9.45
N GLN A 9 -14.27 0.11 8.28
CA GLN A 9 -15.57 0.74 8.16
C GLN A 9 -16.66 -0.28 7.87
N CYS A 10 -17.76 -0.16 8.61
CA CYS A 10 -18.98 -0.90 8.37
C CYS A 10 -19.57 -0.54 7.00
N GLN A 11 -19.73 -1.55 6.13
CA GLN A 11 -20.26 -1.44 4.78
C GLN A 11 -21.79 -1.43 4.71
N THR A 12 -22.47 -1.51 5.86
CA THR A 12 -23.92 -1.43 5.87
C THR A 12 -24.36 -0.06 5.37
N VAL A 13 -25.24 -0.05 4.37
CA VAL A 13 -25.66 1.10 3.56
C VAL A 13 -26.13 2.32 4.39
N ASN A 14 -26.61 2.09 5.62
CA ASN A 14 -27.11 3.14 6.53
C ASN A 14 -26.28 3.25 7.83
N CYS A 15 -25.02 2.79 7.85
CA CYS A 15 -24.20 2.74 9.06
C CYS A 15 -22.97 3.65 9.00
N GLY A 16 -22.01 3.33 8.13
CA GLY A 16 -20.77 4.10 7.99
C GLY A 16 -19.84 4.12 9.21
N TYR A 17 -20.13 3.36 10.29
CA TYR A 17 -19.32 3.32 11.50
C TYR A 17 -17.88 2.86 11.21
N SER A 18 -16.91 3.63 11.66
CA SER A 18 -15.49 3.30 11.60
C SER A 18 -14.99 2.76 12.94
N TYR A 19 -14.48 1.53 12.91
CA TYR A 19 -13.74 0.91 13.97
C TYR A 19 -12.29 1.37 13.93
N ASP A 20 -11.88 2.02 15.02
CA ASP A 20 -10.50 2.43 15.27
C ASP A 20 -9.91 1.54 16.38
N PRO A 21 -8.85 0.77 16.10
CA PRO A 21 -8.29 -0.16 17.08
C PRO A 21 -7.58 0.55 18.22
N ASP A 22 -7.05 1.76 18.04
CA ASP A 22 -6.38 2.53 19.10
C ASP A 22 -7.40 3.03 20.13
N ARG A 23 -8.60 3.37 19.67
CA ARG A 23 -9.73 3.73 20.56
C ARG A 23 -10.51 2.52 21.07
N GLY A 24 -10.51 1.43 20.31
CA GLY A 24 -11.38 0.28 20.53
C GLY A 24 -12.86 0.66 20.40
N ASP A 25 -13.74 -0.16 20.97
CA ASP A 25 -15.18 0.09 20.95
C ASP A 25 -15.80 -0.10 22.33
N ARG A 26 -15.98 1.01 23.07
CA ARG A 26 -16.54 0.98 24.42
C ARG A 26 -17.95 0.37 24.44
N LYS A 27 -18.74 0.56 23.38
CA LYS A 27 -20.14 0.09 23.31
C LYS A 27 -20.22 -1.42 23.06
N GLY A 28 -19.33 -1.98 22.26
CA GLY A 28 -19.12 -3.40 22.05
C GLY A 28 -18.15 -4.06 23.03
N LYS A 29 -17.78 -3.36 24.12
CA LYS A 29 -16.87 -3.84 25.18
C LYS A 29 -15.48 -4.25 24.68
N ILE A 30 -15.02 -3.66 23.59
CA ILE A 30 -13.68 -3.87 23.04
C ILE A 30 -12.72 -2.85 23.65
N LYS A 31 -11.61 -3.35 24.20
CA LYS A 31 -10.58 -2.50 24.82
C LYS A 31 -9.85 -1.71 23.74
N LYS A 32 -9.35 -0.53 24.13
CA LYS A 32 -8.39 0.24 23.34
C LYS A 32 -7.14 -0.61 23.05
N GLY A 33 -6.67 -0.58 21.82
CA GLY A 33 -5.53 -1.36 21.32
C GLY A 33 -5.88 -2.74 20.72
N VAL A 34 -7.15 -3.15 20.70
CA VAL A 34 -7.57 -4.43 20.09
C VAL A 34 -7.71 -4.26 18.58
N LYS A 35 -6.96 -5.06 17.80
CA LYS A 35 -6.99 -5.01 16.33
C LYS A 35 -8.26 -5.64 15.78
N PHE A 36 -8.71 -5.21 14.60
CA PHE A 36 -9.96 -5.73 14.02
C PHE A 36 -10.00 -7.27 13.90
N LYS A 37 -8.86 -7.87 13.53
CA LYS A 37 -8.68 -9.32 13.41
C LYS A 37 -8.78 -10.09 14.73
N ASP A 38 -8.61 -9.39 15.85
CA ASP A 38 -8.64 -9.96 17.21
C ASP A 38 -9.99 -9.74 17.90
N LEU A 39 -10.97 -9.13 17.20
CA LEU A 39 -12.32 -9.01 17.75
C LEU A 39 -13.00 -10.37 17.82
N PRO A 40 -13.83 -10.60 18.86
CA PRO A 40 -14.63 -11.81 18.94
C PRO A 40 -15.60 -11.87 17.76
N GLU A 41 -15.84 -13.07 17.22
CA GLU A 41 -16.76 -13.29 16.10
C GLU A 41 -18.21 -12.88 16.42
N ASP A 42 -18.58 -12.86 17.70
CA ASP A 42 -19.89 -12.38 18.17
C ASP A 42 -19.98 -10.85 18.28
N TRP A 43 -18.87 -10.13 18.12
CA TRP A 43 -18.91 -8.67 18.12
C TRP A 43 -19.71 -8.15 16.93
N ARG A 44 -20.55 -7.17 17.22
CA ARG A 44 -21.44 -6.53 16.26
C ARG A 44 -21.24 -5.04 16.31
N CYS A 45 -21.40 -4.41 15.15
CA CYS A 45 -21.39 -2.98 15.01
C CYS A 45 -22.37 -2.35 16.02
N PRO A 46 -21.92 -1.42 16.86
CA PRO A 46 -22.78 -0.79 17.86
C PRO A 46 -23.82 0.18 17.26
N VAL A 47 -23.70 0.48 15.96
CA VAL A 47 -24.60 1.39 15.23
C VAL A 47 -25.69 0.61 14.51
N CYS A 48 -25.34 -0.44 13.74
CA CYS A 48 -26.31 -1.18 12.92
C CYS A 48 -26.49 -2.66 13.29
N GLY A 49 -25.70 -3.20 14.22
CA GLY A 49 -25.74 -4.61 14.59
C GLY A 49 -25.11 -5.58 13.59
N ALA A 50 -24.48 -5.08 12.52
CA ALA A 50 -23.80 -5.92 11.54
C ALA A 50 -22.58 -6.63 12.14
N THR A 51 -22.34 -7.87 11.72
CA THR A 51 -21.19 -8.66 12.19
C THR A 51 -19.87 -8.13 11.66
N VAL A 52 -18.75 -8.58 12.24
CA VAL A 52 -17.38 -8.29 11.76
C VAL A 52 -17.17 -8.53 10.26
N LYS A 53 -17.94 -9.44 9.65
CA LYS A 53 -17.86 -9.76 8.21
C LYS A 53 -18.33 -8.63 7.30
N SER A 54 -19.15 -7.72 7.81
CA SER A 54 -19.67 -6.57 7.05
C SER A 54 -18.76 -5.34 7.13
N PHE A 55 -17.57 -5.49 7.69
CA PHE A 55 -16.59 -4.42 7.78
C PHE A 55 -15.49 -4.63 6.75
N ARG A 56 -15.07 -3.54 6.11
CA ARG A 56 -13.94 -3.53 5.19
C ARG A 56 -12.87 -2.57 5.69
N PRO A 57 -11.59 -2.85 5.45
CA PRO A 57 -10.51 -1.93 5.79
C PRO A 57 -10.67 -0.60 5.03
N LEU A 58 -10.24 0.49 5.65
CA LEU A 58 -10.31 1.83 5.06
C LEU A 58 -9.13 2.14 4.13
N ALA A 59 -8.01 1.42 4.24
CA ALA A 59 -6.86 1.51 3.33
C ALA A 59 -6.40 0.11 2.88
N GLY A 60 -5.98 -0.01 1.62
CA GLY A 60 -5.51 -1.26 0.98
C GLY A 60 -6.40 -1.74 -0.18
N PRO A 61 -5.95 -2.72 -0.98
CA PRO A 61 -6.73 -3.27 -2.10
C PRO A 61 -8.02 -3.94 -1.59
N GLY A 62 -9.18 -3.37 -1.93
CA GLY A 62 -10.51 -3.81 -1.47
C GLY A 62 -11.20 -2.89 -0.45
N SER A 63 -10.66 -1.70 -0.19
CA SER A 63 -11.27 -0.67 0.66
C SER A 63 -12.32 0.17 -0.09
N VAL A 64 -13.28 0.74 0.64
CA VAL A 64 -14.37 1.61 0.13
C VAL A 64 -13.91 2.80 -0.72
N HIS A 65 -12.65 3.20 -0.60
CA HIS A 65 -12.04 4.22 -1.45
C HIS A 65 -11.84 3.77 -2.90
N ALA A 66 -11.95 2.46 -3.18
CA ALA A 66 -11.85 1.92 -4.54
C ALA A 66 -13.21 1.82 -5.27
N GLU A 67 -14.33 1.66 -4.55
CA GLU A 67 -15.62 1.34 -5.19
C GLU A 67 -16.47 2.59 -5.50
N ASN A 68 -16.28 3.70 -4.78
CA ASN A 68 -16.93 4.99 -5.08
C ASN A 68 -16.11 5.91 -5.99
N THR A 69 -14.98 5.46 -6.51
CA THR A 69 -14.15 6.19 -7.49
C THR A 69 -14.22 5.57 -8.89
N ALA A 70 -15.15 4.64 -9.14
CA ALA A 70 -15.35 4.02 -10.44
C ALA A 70 -16.43 4.69 -11.32
N THR A 71 -17.03 5.81 -10.88
CA THR A 71 -17.88 6.63 -11.76
C THR A 71 -17.79 8.12 -11.42
N SER A 72 -16.60 8.69 -11.59
CA SER A 72 -16.38 10.05 -12.13
C SER A 72 -14.91 10.44 -12.01
N SER A 73 -14.17 10.17 -13.09
CA SER A 73 -13.04 10.94 -13.62
C SER A 73 -11.73 11.12 -12.81
N SER A 74 -10.68 10.62 -13.46
CA SER A 74 -9.30 11.14 -13.55
C SER A 74 -8.26 10.73 -12.51
N ALA A 75 -7.39 9.82 -12.96
CA ALA A 75 -5.93 9.86 -12.85
C ALA A 75 -5.31 10.32 -11.51
N LYS A 76 -4.77 9.36 -10.75
CA LYS A 76 -3.33 9.09 -10.65
C LYS A 76 -3.08 8.03 -9.59
N THR A 77 -2.34 7.02 -10.02
CA THR A 77 -1.68 5.99 -9.22
C THR A 77 -0.65 6.65 -8.29
N GLU A 78 -0.82 6.50 -6.98
CA GLU A 78 0.23 6.76 -6.00
C GLU A 78 0.30 5.57 -5.03
N THR A 79 1.24 4.67 -5.31
CA THR A 79 1.67 3.60 -4.42
C THR A 79 2.70 4.19 -3.46
N LYS A 80 2.33 4.36 -2.19
CA LYS A 80 3.26 4.75 -1.12
C LYS A 80 3.43 3.57 -0.17
N GLY A 81 4.57 2.89 -0.28
CA GLY A 81 5.04 1.85 0.64
C GLY A 81 6.40 2.22 1.24
N THR A 82 6.40 2.44 2.56
CA THR A 82 7.40 2.03 3.57
C THR A 82 8.89 2.08 3.20
N GLU A 83 9.64 3.09 3.64
CA GLU A 83 10.41 3.13 4.90
C GLU A 83 11.36 1.93 5.19
N ASN A 84 12.14 1.53 4.19
CA ASN A 84 13.59 1.24 4.22
C ASN A 84 14.05 0.83 2.79
N GLY A 85 13.49 1.49 1.77
CA GLY A 85 13.66 1.07 0.38
C GLY A 85 15.02 1.47 -0.15
N MET A 86 15.77 0.49 -0.64
CA MET A 86 16.95 0.72 -1.48
C MET A 86 16.59 1.74 -2.57
N LYS A 87 17.46 2.73 -2.79
CA LYS A 87 17.18 3.85 -3.71
C LYS A 87 16.85 3.32 -5.11
N LYS A 88 15.72 3.74 -5.67
CA LYS A 88 15.31 3.44 -7.05
C LYS A 88 15.89 4.49 -7.98
N TYR A 89 16.15 4.11 -9.22
CA TYR A 89 16.76 5.00 -10.21
C TYR A 89 15.94 4.99 -11.49
N ILE A 90 15.63 6.16 -12.04
CA ILE A 90 14.93 6.30 -13.31
C ILE A 90 15.89 6.78 -14.40
N CYS A 91 15.87 6.12 -15.56
CA CYS A 91 16.56 6.59 -16.74
C CYS A 91 15.86 7.84 -17.28
N ASP A 92 16.57 8.96 -17.38
CA ASP A 92 16.02 10.23 -17.89
C ASP A 92 15.74 10.18 -19.40
N ILE A 93 16.38 9.24 -20.13
CA ILE A 93 16.23 9.09 -21.59
C ILE A 93 14.93 8.37 -21.96
N CYS A 94 14.61 7.26 -21.29
CA CYS A 94 13.49 6.39 -21.66
C CYS A 94 12.43 6.22 -20.55
N GLY A 95 12.71 6.67 -19.33
CA GLY A 95 11.82 6.53 -18.18
C GLY A 95 11.85 5.13 -17.51
N TYR A 96 12.83 4.29 -17.85
CA TYR A 96 12.99 2.98 -17.20
C TYR A 96 13.35 3.14 -15.72
N VAL A 97 12.63 2.46 -14.82
CA VAL A 97 12.90 2.49 -13.38
C VAL A 97 13.65 1.22 -12.98
N TYR A 98 14.91 1.37 -12.62
CA TYR A 98 15.72 0.34 -11.97
C TYR A 98 15.28 0.19 -10.51
N ASP A 99 14.77 -0.98 -10.17
CA ASP A 99 14.42 -1.35 -8.80
C ASP A 99 15.44 -2.35 -8.25
N PRO A 100 16.33 -1.95 -7.32
CA PRO A 100 17.34 -2.85 -6.75
C PRO A 100 16.72 -4.04 -6.03
N GLU A 101 15.48 -3.96 -5.54
CA GLU A 101 14.79 -5.10 -4.92
C GLU A 101 14.40 -6.18 -5.94
N VAL A 102 14.21 -5.78 -7.20
CA VAL A 102 13.85 -6.67 -8.31
C VAL A 102 15.08 -7.04 -9.14
N GLY A 103 16.10 -6.17 -9.16
CA GLY A 103 17.26 -6.30 -10.05
C GLY A 103 16.87 -5.99 -11.50
N ASP A 104 17.67 -6.50 -12.43
CA ASP A 104 17.47 -6.32 -13.86
C ASP A 104 17.82 -7.61 -14.60
N ASP A 105 16.84 -8.53 -14.69
CA ASP A 105 17.02 -9.83 -15.35
C ASP A 105 17.39 -9.68 -16.83
N ALA A 106 16.90 -8.62 -17.49
CA ALA A 106 17.20 -8.34 -18.89
C ALA A 106 18.69 -8.02 -19.12
N ALA A 107 19.33 -7.36 -18.16
CA ALA A 107 20.76 -7.09 -18.12
C ALA A 107 21.58 -8.15 -17.33
N GLY A 108 20.93 -9.19 -16.79
CA GLY A 108 21.58 -10.24 -16.00
C GLY A 108 21.96 -9.82 -14.57
N ILE A 109 21.31 -8.79 -14.03
CA ILE A 109 21.50 -8.29 -12.66
C ILE A 109 20.51 -8.95 -11.71
N ALA A 110 21.03 -9.53 -10.63
CA ALA A 110 20.22 -10.19 -9.63
C ALA A 110 19.38 -9.19 -8.78
N ALA A 111 18.23 -9.67 -8.32
CA ALA A 111 17.46 -9.00 -7.29
C ALA A 111 18.31 -8.80 -6.03
N GLY A 112 18.29 -7.59 -5.48
CA GLY A 112 19.09 -7.15 -4.33
C GLY A 112 20.38 -6.40 -4.71
N THR A 113 20.71 -6.24 -5.98
CA THR A 113 21.86 -5.44 -6.42
C THR A 113 21.50 -3.95 -6.39
N SER A 114 22.25 -3.16 -5.63
CA SER A 114 22.07 -1.70 -5.61
C SER A 114 22.61 -1.08 -6.89
N PHE A 115 22.06 0.06 -7.32
CA PHE A 115 22.53 0.75 -8.53
C PHE A 115 24.02 1.15 -8.46
N ASP A 116 24.52 1.45 -7.25
CA ASP A 116 25.93 1.72 -6.98
C ASP A 116 26.83 0.50 -7.24
N ASP A 117 26.31 -0.71 -7.00
CA ASP A 117 27.01 -1.99 -7.17
C ASP A 117 27.02 -2.49 -8.63
N LEU A 118 26.23 -1.87 -9.51
CA LEU A 118 26.24 -2.18 -10.95
C LEU A 118 27.60 -1.84 -11.57
N PRO A 119 28.10 -2.64 -12.53
CA PRO A 119 29.32 -2.30 -13.25
C PRO A 119 29.16 -0.98 -13.99
N GLU A 120 30.25 -0.22 -14.14
CA GLU A 120 30.28 1.06 -14.89
C GLU A 120 29.94 0.91 -16.38
N ASP A 121 30.10 -0.30 -16.93
CA ASP A 121 29.68 -0.68 -18.29
C ASP A 121 28.18 -1.02 -18.37
N TRP A 122 27.45 -1.00 -17.26
CA TRP A 122 26.03 -1.29 -17.26
C TRP A 122 25.27 -0.18 -17.98
N GLU A 123 24.44 -0.61 -18.94
CA GLU A 123 23.60 0.25 -19.74
C GLU A 123 22.12 -0.12 -19.55
N CYS A 124 21.24 0.87 -19.71
CA CYS A 124 19.81 0.67 -19.61
C CYS A 124 19.34 -0.39 -20.63
N PRO A 125 18.66 -1.47 -20.21
CA PRO A 125 18.23 -2.53 -21.13
C PRO A 125 17.17 -2.07 -22.14
N VAL A 126 16.55 -0.91 -21.90
CA VAL A 126 15.51 -0.34 -22.77
C VAL A 126 16.13 0.53 -23.87
N CYS A 127 17.18 1.29 -23.58
CA CYS A 127 17.70 2.31 -24.51
C CYS A 127 19.23 2.35 -24.70
N GLY A 128 19.99 1.58 -23.92
CA GLY A 128 21.46 1.57 -23.96
C GLY A 128 22.14 2.80 -23.34
N ALA A 129 21.39 3.63 -22.60
CA ALA A 129 21.98 4.77 -21.89
C ALA A 129 22.82 4.30 -20.69
N GLY A 130 23.93 4.97 -20.41
CA GLY A 130 24.81 4.60 -19.29
C GLY A 130 24.21 4.95 -17.93
N LYS A 131 24.90 4.56 -16.86
CA LYS A 131 24.51 4.88 -15.47
C LYS A 131 24.40 6.37 -15.20
N ASP A 132 25.13 7.20 -15.96
CA ASP A 132 25.14 8.66 -15.84
C ASP A 132 23.79 9.29 -16.19
N ASP A 133 22.98 8.62 -17.02
CA ASP A 133 21.66 9.08 -17.45
C ASP A 133 20.53 8.64 -16.51
N PHE A 134 20.86 8.17 -15.29
CA PHE A 134 19.89 7.76 -14.28
C PHE A 134 19.82 8.73 -13.10
N SER A 135 18.59 9.02 -12.65
CA SER A 135 18.30 9.89 -11.50
C SER A 135 17.64 9.12 -10.36
N GLU A 136 17.99 9.42 -9.11
CA GLU A 136 17.33 8.80 -7.94
C GLU A 136 15.87 9.26 -7.81
N VAL A 137 14.95 8.33 -7.52
CA VAL A 137 13.50 8.57 -7.36
C VAL A 137 12.93 8.02 -6.07
#